data_AF-A0A2S3QPL3-F1
#
_entry.id   AF-A0A2S3QPL3-F1
#
_cell.length_a   1.000
_cell.length_b   1.000
_cell.length_c   1.000
_cell.angle_alpha   90.00
_cell.angle_beta   90.00
_cell.angle_gamma   90.00
#
_symmetry.space_group_name_H-M   'P 1'
#
loop_
_entity.id
_entity.type
_entity.pdbx_description
1 polymer ?
#
loop_
_entity_poly.entity_id
_entity_poly.type
_entity_poly.pdbx_seq_one_letter_code
_entity_poly.pdbx_strand_id
1 'polypeptide(L)'
;MENKEELFHIRNENHAFDKQSEDINHPDFYLNDELLEELKLFCQNFDPYRDMDLETKFRLQEFGVLELSNPFEITNKLLLLLENNLQYRIKLEKEK
;
A
#
# COMPACT_ATOMS: atom_id res chain seq x y z
N MET A 1 26.40 -10.91 -41.35
CA MET A 1 25.05 -11.04 -40.77
C MET A 1 25.19 -10.77 -39.29
N GLU A 2 25.35 -9.49 -38.99
CA GLU A 2 25.20 -8.93 -37.66
C GLU A 2 23.77 -9.22 -37.20
N ASN A 3 23.59 -9.94 -36.08
CA ASN A 3 22.32 -10.00 -35.33
C ASN A 3 22.39 -10.90 -34.07
N LYS A 4 23.57 -11.04 -33.46
CA LYS A 4 23.69 -11.72 -32.16
C LYS A 4 24.28 -10.82 -31.08
N GLU A 5 25.16 -9.90 -31.43
CA GLU A 5 25.76 -8.97 -30.45
C GLU A 5 24.79 -7.86 -30.02
N GLU A 6 23.92 -7.36 -30.91
CA GLU A 6 22.88 -6.38 -30.55
C GLU A 6 21.89 -6.91 -29.49
N LEU A 7 21.55 -8.20 -29.54
CA LEU A 7 20.63 -8.83 -28.58
C LEU A 7 21.21 -8.93 -27.16
N PHE A 8 22.54 -8.96 -27.02
CA PHE A 8 23.19 -8.96 -25.70
C PHE A 8 23.30 -7.56 -25.09
N HIS A 9 23.35 -6.51 -25.92
CA HIS A 9 23.35 -5.13 -25.42
C HIS A 9 21.96 -4.68 -24.93
N ILE A 10 20.88 -5.07 -25.62
CA ILE A 10 19.51 -4.74 -25.20
C ILE A 10 19.17 -5.36 -23.84
N ARG A 11 19.71 -6.54 -23.52
CA ARG A 11 19.45 -7.21 -22.24
C ARG A 11 20.17 -6.55 -21.07
N ASN A 12 21.33 -5.94 -21.31
CA ASN A 12 22.11 -5.26 -20.27
C ASN A 12 21.58 -3.84 -19.99
N GLU A 13 21.00 -3.15 -21.00
CA GLU A 13 20.38 -1.84 -20.81
C GLU A 13 19.05 -1.92 -20.04
N ASN A 14 18.28 -3.00 -20.18
CA ASN A 14 17.07 -3.22 -19.37
C ASN A 14 17.38 -3.55 -17.89
N HIS A 15 18.61 -3.93 -17.55
CA HIS A 15 19.05 -4.09 -16.16
C HIS A 15 19.52 -2.78 -15.52
N ALA A 16 19.72 -1.72 -16.30
CA ALA A 16 20.06 -0.39 -15.79
C ALA A 16 18.83 0.41 -15.32
N PHE A 17 17.63 -0.17 -15.42
CA PHE A 17 16.40 0.37 -14.83
C PHE A 17 16.09 -0.19 -13.43
N ASP A 18 17.05 -0.86 -12.79
CA ASP A 18 17.16 -0.78 -11.34
C ASP A 18 17.61 0.64 -10.97
N LYS A 19 16.68 1.59 -11.15
CA LYS A 19 16.68 2.82 -10.38
C LYS A 19 16.79 2.36 -8.95
N GLN A 20 17.96 2.55 -8.36
CA GLN A 20 18.22 2.75 -6.94
C GLN A 20 16.92 2.81 -6.15
N SER A 21 16.35 1.65 -5.84
CA SER A 21 15.37 1.57 -4.77
C SER A 21 16.24 1.76 -3.56
N GLU A 22 16.34 3.01 -3.11
CA GLU A 22 16.73 3.29 -1.74
C GLU A 22 16.01 2.23 -0.90
N ASP A 23 16.78 1.48 -0.12
CA ASP A 23 16.30 0.43 0.77
C ASP A 23 15.51 1.13 1.89
N ILE A 24 14.38 1.73 1.53
CA ILE A 24 13.47 2.41 2.43
C ILE A 24 12.78 1.27 3.16
N ASN A 25 13.31 0.96 4.34
CA ASN A 25 12.78 -0.05 5.21
C ASN A 25 11.42 0.44 5.75
N HIS A 26 10.38 0.19 4.97
CA HIS A 26 9.02 0.55 5.30
C HIS A 26 8.50 -0.35 6.43
N PRO A 27 7.72 0.20 7.37
CA PRO A 27 7.09 -0.61 8.40
C PRO A 27 6.07 -1.58 7.79
N ASP A 28 5.76 -2.63 8.53
CA ASP A 28 4.63 -3.51 8.22
C ASP A 28 3.37 -2.64 8.01
N PHE A 29 2.59 -2.96 6.96
CA PHE A 29 1.38 -2.23 6.57
C PHE A 29 1.60 -0.79 6.07
N TYR A 30 2.80 -0.49 5.56
CA TYR A 30 3.04 0.78 4.86
C TYR A 30 2.13 0.94 3.65
N LEU A 31 1.53 2.14 3.54
CA LEU A 31 0.75 2.60 2.41
C LEU A 31 1.46 3.79 1.76
N ASN A 32 1.56 3.75 0.43
CA ASN A 32 1.97 4.91 -0.35
C ASN A 32 0.92 6.05 -0.20
N ASP A 33 1.26 7.25 -0.68
CA ASP A 33 0.44 8.45 -0.50
C ASP A 33 -0.96 8.29 -1.11
N GLU A 34 -1.05 7.64 -2.27
CA GLU A 34 -2.29 7.40 -2.99
C GLU A 34 -3.22 6.44 -2.23
N LEU A 35 -2.73 5.26 -1.84
CA LEU A 35 -3.50 4.29 -1.04
C LEU A 35 -3.90 4.85 0.33
N LEU A 36 -3.04 5.65 0.95
CA LEU A 36 -3.36 6.26 2.22
C LEU A 36 -4.51 7.27 2.08
N GLU A 37 -4.51 8.06 1.00
CA GLU A 37 -5.60 8.99 0.74
C GLU A 37 -6.90 8.26 0.39
N GLU A 38 -6.82 7.20 -0.42
CA GLU A 38 -7.94 6.31 -0.68
C GLU A 38 -8.52 5.70 0.61
N LEU A 39 -7.66 5.22 1.52
CA LEU A 39 -8.10 4.67 2.80
C LEU A 39 -8.80 5.73 3.64
N LYS A 40 -8.30 6.97 3.68
CA LYS A 40 -8.97 8.07 4.40
C LYS A 40 -10.35 8.35 3.82
N LEU A 41 -10.46 8.46 2.49
CA LEU A 41 -11.72 8.73 1.80
C LEU A 41 -12.73 7.58 2.00
N PHE A 42 -12.25 6.34 1.97
CA PHE A 42 -13.05 5.17 2.29
C PHE A 42 -13.58 5.25 3.73
N CYS A 43 -12.71 5.50 4.71
CA CYS A 43 -13.08 5.59 6.12
C CYS A 43 -14.06 6.74 6.45
N GLN A 44 -14.07 7.84 5.69
CA GLN A 44 -15.02 8.94 5.91
C GLN A 44 -16.48 8.54 5.65
N ASN A 45 -16.71 7.58 4.75
CA ASN A 45 -18.04 7.18 4.31
C ASN A 45 -18.41 5.76 4.77
N PHE A 46 -17.46 5.04 5.38
CA PHE A 46 -17.64 3.66 5.79
C PHE A 46 -18.40 3.55 7.12
N ASP A 47 -19.50 2.80 7.11
CA ASP A 47 -20.25 2.43 8.32
C ASP A 47 -20.17 0.91 8.53
N PRO A 48 -19.40 0.45 9.53
CA PRO A 48 -19.13 -0.97 9.76
C PRO A 48 -20.33 -1.73 10.34
N TYR A 49 -21.38 -1.04 10.82
CA TYR A 49 -22.57 -1.66 11.41
C TYR A 49 -23.70 -1.88 10.40
N ARG A 50 -23.52 -1.41 9.16
CA ARG A 50 -24.46 -1.66 8.06
C ARG A 50 -24.08 -2.92 7.29
N ASP A 51 -25.07 -3.43 6.55
CA ASP A 51 -24.81 -4.49 5.58
C ASP A 51 -23.80 -3.99 4.54
N MET A 52 -22.66 -4.67 4.48
CA MET A 52 -21.60 -4.39 3.51
C MET A 52 -21.91 -5.06 2.18
N ASP A 53 -21.90 -4.27 1.11
CA ASP A 53 -21.93 -4.78 -0.25
C ASP A 53 -20.62 -5.50 -0.63
N LEU A 54 -20.63 -6.17 -1.77
CA LEU A 54 -19.47 -6.92 -2.25
C LEU A 54 -18.26 -6.02 -2.50
N GLU A 55 -18.48 -4.82 -3.04
CA GLU A 55 -17.44 -3.85 -3.34
C GLU A 55 -16.70 -3.42 -2.06
N THR A 56 -17.43 -3.05 -1.02
CA THR A 56 -16.87 -2.69 0.29
C THR A 56 -16.07 -3.83 0.89
N LYS A 57 -16.55 -5.07 0.77
CA LYS A 57 -15.82 -6.26 1.26
C LYS A 57 -14.50 -6.47 0.52
N PHE A 58 -14.49 -6.30 -0.80
CA PHE A 58 -13.25 -6.40 -1.58
C PHE A 58 -12.26 -5.28 -1.20
N ARG A 59 -12.73 -4.03 -1.08
CA ARG A 59 -11.88 -2.90 -0.64
C ARG A 59 -11.26 -3.15 0.73
N LEU A 60 -12.03 -3.67 1.69
CA LEU A 60 -11.52 -4.03 3.01
C LEU A 60 -10.43 -5.12 2.94
N GLN A 61 -10.59 -6.10 2.06
CA GLN A 61 -9.58 -7.14 1.84
C GLN A 61 -8.29 -6.59 1.19
N GLU A 62 -8.39 -5.61 0.28
CA GLU A 62 -7.23 -4.89 -0.27
C GLU A 62 -6.41 -4.19 0.83
N PHE A 63 -7.07 -3.71 1.90
CA PHE A 63 -6.42 -3.16 3.08
C PHE A 63 -5.98 -4.22 4.11
N GLY A 64 -6.09 -5.52 3.82
CA GLY A 64 -5.70 -6.60 4.73
C GLY A 64 -6.70 -6.89 5.85
N VAL A 65 -7.94 -6.41 5.73
CA VAL A 65 -9.05 -6.71 6.63
C VAL A 65 -9.78 -7.96 6.11
N LEU A 66 -9.41 -9.12 6.66
CA LEU A 66 -9.93 -10.42 6.24
C LEU A 66 -11.18 -10.86 7.03
N GLU A 67 -11.22 -10.52 8.33
CA GLU A 67 -12.36 -10.84 9.19
C GLU A 67 -13.38 -9.71 9.09
N LEU A 68 -14.51 -10.03 8.45
CA LEU A 68 -15.57 -9.07 8.14
C LEU A 68 -16.85 -9.33 8.95
N SER A 69 -16.86 -10.35 9.82
CA SER A 69 -18.03 -10.64 10.67
C SER A 69 -18.17 -9.69 11.85
N ASN A 70 -17.07 -9.02 12.24
CA ASN A 70 -17.02 -8.19 13.44
C ASN A 70 -16.69 -6.71 13.10
N PRO A 71 -17.68 -5.80 13.16
CA PRO A 71 -17.51 -4.36 12.93
C PRO A 71 -16.37 -3.72 13.76
N PHE A 72 -16.18 -4.20 14.98
CA PHE A 72 -15.14 -3.69 15.89
C PHE A 72 -13.73 -4.09 15.42
N GLU A 73 -13.57 -5.30 14.90
CA GLU A 73 -12.27 -5.74 14.37
C GLU A 73 -11.90 -5.02 13.09
N ILE A 74 -12.89 -4.78 12.22
CA ILE A 74 -12.69 -3.98 10.99
C ILE A 74 -12.19 -2.59 11.35
N THR A 75 -12.91 -1.89 12.23
CA THR A 75 -12.53 -0.53 12.65
C THR A 75 -11.16 -0.48 13.30
N ASN A 76 -10.83 -1.44 14.18
CA ASN A 76 -9.51 -1.49 14.81
C ASN A 76 -8.38 -1.72 13.79
N LYS A 77 -8.59 -2.57 12.80
CA LYS A 77 -7.59 -2.77 11.74
C LYS A 77 -7.38 -1.52 10.91
N LEU A 78 -8.47 -0.86 10.48
CA LEU A 78 -8.37 0.38 9.71
C LEU A 78 -7.69 1.49 10.52
N LEU A 79 -8.01 1.60 11.81
CA LEU A 79 -7.36 2.54 12.72
C LEU A 79 -5.86 2.27 12.82
N LEU A 80 -5.46 1.01 13.05
CA LEU A 80 -4.06 0.62 13.14
C LEU A 80 -3.28 0.96 11.86
N LEU A 81 -3.86 0.69 10.69
CA LEU A 81 -3.27 1.06 9.39
C LEU A 81 -3.04 2.57 9.28
N LEU A 82 -4.03 3.38 9.64
CA LEU A 82 -3.91 4.84 9.60
C LEU A 82 -2.85 5.35 10.59
N GLU A 83 -2.86 4.85 11.82
CA GLU A 83 -1.93 5.26 12.87
C GLU A 83 -0.48 4.91 12.52
N ASN A 84 -0.21 3.68 12.05
CA ASN A 84 1.13 3.26 11.66
C ASN A 84 1.69 4.14 10.54
N ASN A 85 0.87 4.45 9.53
CA ASN A 85 1.27 5.30 8.42
C ASN A 85 1.50 6.75 8.86
N LEU A 86 0.67 7.28 9.76
CA LEU A 86 0.87 8.61 10.34
C LEU A 86 2.17 8.69 11.14
N GLN A 87 2.40 7.74 12.05
CA GLN A 87 3.60 7.69 12.90
C GLN A 87 4.88 7.58 12.07
N TYR A 88 4.86 6.74 11.03
CA TYR A 88 6.00 6.60 10.12
C TYR A 88 6.35 7.93 9.43
N ARG A 89 5.35 8.65 8.92
CA ARG A 89 5.54 9.95 8.25
C ARG A 89 6.05 11.02 9.19
N ILE A 90 5.48 11.11 10.40
CA ILE A 90 5.97 12.02 11.46
C ILE A 90 7.43 11.71 11.80
N LYS A 91 7.81 10.43 11.83
CA LYS A 91 9.20 10.03 12.09
C LYS A 91 10.12 10.51 10.96
N LEU A 92 9.73 10.31 9.69
CA LEU A 92 10.48 10.79 8.52
C LEU A 92 10.64 12.31 8.51
N GLU A 93 9.63 13.07 8.95
CA GLU A 93 9.71 14.53 9.06
C GLU A 93 10.68 15.00 10.14
N LYS A 94 10.81 14.25 11.25
CA LYS A 94 11.74 14.57 12.35
C LYS A 94 13.19 14.22 12.04
N GLU A 95 13.41 13.29 11.12
CA GLU A 95 14.75 12.84 10.70
C GLU A 95 15.34 13.67 9.54
N LYS A 96 14.54 14.60 8.98
CA LYS A 96 14.96 15.60 7.98
C LYS A 96 15.45 16.89 8.62
#